data_AF-A0A5M5C1U5-F1
#
_entry.id   AF-A0A5M5C1U5-F1
#
_cell.length_a   1.000
_cell.length_b   1.000
_cell.length_c   1.000
_cell.angle_alpha   90.00
_cell.angle_beta   90.00
_cell.angle_gamma   90.00
#
_symmetry.space_group_name_H-M   'P 1'
#
loop_
_entity.id
_entity.type
_entity.pdbx_description
1 polymer ?
#
loop_
_entity_poly.entity_id
_entity_poly.type
_entity_poly.pdbx_seq_one_letter_code
_entity_poly.pdbx_strand_id
1 'polypeptide(L)'
;SGFSFQLTARTRKDESSYLIPFLKKEGDAYTPVKDFSISAAELKLRYAPNEKFFQTQWNRFPVSLDAPVFTLSHTIAGKGVLGSDYTYNHTEAGIQKRFWFSAFGYTDVILKAGKVWDKVPFPLLIMPNANLSYTIQPESYSLMNAMEFMNDEYFSWDVTYFLNGWLFNRVPLLKKLKWREIVSCRGLYGHLNDKNNPALSDGLFAFPIENTQTMGKTPYVEAGVGIENIFKVLRLDYIWRLTYRDSPGIDRSGLRISLHMTF
;
A
#
# COMPACT_ATOMS: atom_id res chain seq x y z
N SER A 1 -18.02 8.22 -20.86
CA SER A 1 -16.98 7.18 -21.00
C SER A 1 -16.07 7.28 -19.79
N GLY A 2 -15.94 6.22 -19.00
CA GLY A 2 -15.22 6.20 -17.71
C GLY A 2 -13.74 5.84 -17.81
N PHE A 3 -13.16 5.98 -19.00
CA PHE A 3 -11.76 5.66 -19.27
C PHE A 3 -10.92 6.93 -19.18
N SER A 4 -9.81 6.87 -18.46
CA SER A 4 -8.79 7.92 -18.42
C SER A 4 -7.41 7.30 -18.52
N PHE A 5 -6.51 7.96 -19.24
CA PHE A 5 -5.10 7.58 -19.28
C PHE A 5 -4.25 8.75 -18.79
N GLN A 6 -3.10 8.44 -18.21
CA GLN A 6 -2.10 9.38 -17.77
C GLN A 6 -0.73 8.87 -18.21
N LEU A 7 0.04 9.74 -18.83
CA LEU A 7 1.44 9.52 -19.15
C LEU A 7 2.27 10.41 -18.24
N THR A 8 3.32 9.87 -17.64
CA THR A 8 4.20 10.61 -16.74
C THR A 8 5.63 10.19 -16.99
N ALA A 9 6.49 11.16 -17.32
CA ALA A 9 7.93 10.95 -17.35
C ALA A 9 8.52 11.50 -16.06
N ARG A 10 9.35 10.70 -15.37
CA ARG A 10 10.00 11.09 -14.12
C ARG A 10 11.47 10.72 -14.16
N THR A 11 12.32 11.61 -13.66
CA THR A 11 13.71 11.30 -13.36
C THR A 11 13.87 11.38 -11.85
N ARG A 12 14.36 10.30 -11.26
CA ARG A 12 14.64 10.18 -9.83
C ARG A 12 16.12 9.93 -9.65
N LYS A 13 16.74 10.70 -8.77
CA LYS A 13 18.11 10.50 -8.33
C LYS A 13 18.07 10.14 -6.86
N ASP A 14 18.58 8.97 -6.52
CA ASP A 14 18.65 8.49 -5.14
C ASP A 14 20.10 8.57 -4.67
N GLU A 15 20.32 9.21 -3.52
CA GLU A 15 21.63 9.37 -2.91
C GLU A 15 21.72 8.52 -1.65
N SER A 16 22.89 7.90 -1.45
CA SER A 16 23.16 7.08 -0.27
C SER A 16 23.22 7.98 0.97
N SER A 17 22.55 7.56 2.05
CA SER A 17 22.59 8.26 3.35
C SER A 17 23.32 7.42 4.40
N TYR A 18 23.77 8.04 5.49
CA TYR A 18 24.36 7.34 6.63
C TYR A 18 23.41 6.27 7.22
N LEU A 19 22.09 6.51 7.16
CA LEU A 19 21.08 5.57 7.67
C LEU A 19 20.75 4.44 6.68
N ILE A 20 20.98 4.66 5.38
CA ILE A 20 20.70 3.70 4.32
C ILE A 20 21.91 3.71 3.36
N PRO A 21 23.01 3.04 3.72
CA PRO A 21 24.19 3.00 2.88
C PRO A 21 23.95 2.09 1.67
N PHE A 22 24.20 2.60 0.47
CA PHE A 22 24.13 1.81 -0.75
C PHE A 22 25.42 0.99 -0.92
N LEU A 23 25.43 -0.20 -0.35
CA LEU A 23 26.55 -1.13 -0.43
C LEU A 23 26.29 -2.17 -1.51
N LYS A 24 26.93 -2.00 -2.67
CA LYS A 24 26.80 -2.95 -3.79
C LYS A 24 27.69 -4.16 -3.52
N LYS A 25 27.09 -5.34 -3.45
CA LYS A 25 27.81 -6.59 -3.29
C LYS A 25 28.34 -7.04 -4.65
N GLU A 26 29.65 -7.16 -4.83
CA GLU A 26 30.29 -7.81 -5.98
C GLU A 26 31.17 -8.96 -5.44
N GLY A 27 30.65 -10.19 -5.47
CA GLY A 27 31.30 -11.32 -4.80
C GLY A 27 31.28 -11.15 -3.28
N ASP A 28 32.45 -11.23 -2.63
CA ASP A 28 32.62 -10.99 -1.20
C ASP A 28 32.92 -9.52 -0.84
N ALA A 29 33.05 -8.63 -1.82
CA ALA A 29 33.37 -7.22 -1.60
C ALA A 29 32.12 -6.34 -1.64
N TYR A 30 31.98 -5.45 -0.65
CA TYR A 30 30.95 -4.42 -0.61
C TYR A 30 31.54 -3.09 -1.06
N THR A 31 31.08 -2.58 -2.21
CA THR A 31 31.49 -1.27 -2.74
C THR A 31 30.42 -0.21 -2.44
N PRO A 32 30.78 0.91 -1.78
CA PRO A 32 29.83 1.98 -1.53
C PRO A 32 29.54 2.74 -2.83
N VAL A 33 28.26 2.88 -3.16
CA VAL A 33 27.79 3.69 -4.30
C VAL A 33 27.18 4.98 -3.76
N LYS A 34 27.62 6.12 -4.27
CA LYS A 34 27.20 7.44 -3.75
C LYS A 34 25.79 7.81 -4.20
N ASP A 35 25.47 7.55 -5.45
CA ASP A 35 24.18 7.88 -6.05
C ASP A 35 23.89 6.97 -7.24
N PHE A 36 22.60 6.78 -7.54
CA PHE A 36 22.15 6.22 -8.81
C PHE A 36 20.96 7.02 -9.34
N SER A 37 20.83 7.06 -10.66
CA SER A 37 19.74 7.78 -11.34
C SER A 37 18.86 6.81 -12.12
N ILE A 38 17.57 7.09 -12.13
CA ILE A 38 16.58 6.36 -12.93
C ILE A 38 15.65 7.34 -13.63
N SER A 39 15.60 7.21 -14.95
CA SER A 39 14.62 7.92 -15.79
C SER A 39 13.57 6.94 -16.26
N ALA A 40 12.35 7.14 -15.77
CA ALA A 40 11.24 6.24 -16.00
C ALA A 40 10.08 6.95 -16.70
N ALA A 41 9.43 6.24 -17.61
CA ALA A 41 8.14 6.61 -18.18
C ALA A 41 7.06 5.71 -17.56
N GLU A 42 5.96 6.30 -17.13
CA GLU A 42 4.82 5.62 -16.54
C GLU A 42 3.58 5.87 -17.40
N LEU A 43 2.93 4.78 -17.79
CA LEU A 43 1.59 4.80 -18.39
C LEU A 43 0.61 4.26 -17.36
N LYS A 44 -0.35 5.09 -16.95
CA LYS A 44 -1.43 4.71 -16.05
C LYS A 44 -2.76 4.78 -16.77
N LEU A 45 -3.41 3.64 -16.88
CA LEU A 45 -4.76 3.48 -17.40
C LEU A 45 -5.71 3.31 -16.22
N ARG A 46 -6.84 4.02 -16.26
CA ARG A 46 -7.90 3.91 -15.27
C ARG A 46 -9.23 3.76 -16.01
N TYR A 47 -10.00 2.77 -15.60
CA TYR A 47 -11.30 2.47 -16.16
C TYR A 47 -12.33 2.33 -15.05
N ALA A 48 -13.29 3.25 -15.01
CA ALA A 48 -14.33 3.33 -14.01
C ALA A 48 -15.72 3.44 -14.69
N PRO A 49 -16.34 2.31 -15.08
CA PRO A 49 -17.63 2.33 -15.76
C PRO A 49 -18.73 2.92 -14.86
N ASN A 50 -19.51 3.87 -15.38
CA ASN A 50 -20.61 4.54 -14.69
C ASN A 50 -20.22 5.38 -13.46
N GLU A 51 -18.95 5.84 -13.37
CA GLU A 51 -18.55 6.77 -12.34
C GLU A 51 -19.31 8.11 -12.49
N LYS A 52 -20.07 8.47 -11.45
CA LYS A 52 -20.77 9.76 -11.39
C LYS A 52 -19.83 10.77 -10.77
N PHE A 53 -19.54 11.86 -11.49
CA PHE A 53 -18.72 12.96 -10.99
C PHE A 53 -19.56 14.20 -10.77
N PHE A 54 -19.32 14.90 -9.67
CA PHE A 54 -19.73 16.27 -9.50
C PHE A 54 -18.55 17.13 -9.91
N GLN A 55 -18.72 17.87 -11.00
CA GLN A 55 -17.72 18.78 -11.50
C GLN A 55 -18.00 20.18 -10.97
N THR A 56 -17.11 20.69 -10.12
CA THR A 56 -17.05 22.11 -9.75
C THR A 56 -16.20 22.84 -10.81
N GLN A 57 -16.19 24.18 -10.82
CA GLN A 57 -15.38 24.96 -11.77
C GLN A 57 -13.87 24.60 -11.74
N TRP A 58 -13.35 24.12 -10.61
CA TRP A 58 -11.92 23.87 -10.41
C TRP A 58 -11.55 22.41 -10.15
N ASN A 59 -12.47 21.60 -9.58
CA ASN A 59 -12.19 20.21 -9.19
C ASN A 59 -13.36 19.26 -9.51
N ARG A 60 -13.02 18.01 -9.85
CA ARG A 60 -13.97 16.90 -10.00
C ARG A 60 -13.92 16.00 -8.76
N PHE A 61 -15.06 15.77 -8.12
CA PHE A 61 -15.20 14.82 -7.03
C PHE A 61 -16.13 13.66 -7.47
N PRO A 62 -15.75 12.40 -7.26
CA PRO A 62 -16.68 11.30 -7.47
C PRO A 62 -17.83 11.40 -6.46
N VAL A 63 -19.07 11.37 -6.95
CA VAL A 63 -20.30 11.50 -6.13
C VAL A 63 -20.66 10.18 -5.49
N SER A 64 -20.39 9.06 -6.18
CA SER A 64 -20.57 7.73 -5.62
C SER A 64 -19.44 6.81 -6.04
N LEU A 65 -18.96 6.01 -5.08
CA LEU A 65 -17.95 4.97 -5.26
C LEU A 65 -18.60 3.66 -5.77
N ASP A 66 -19.77 3.76 -6.43
CA ASP A 66 -20.56 2.60 -6.86
C ASP A 66 -19.93 1.90 -8.05
N ALA A 67 -19.20 2.62 -8.89
CA ALA A 67 -18.51 2.07 -10.04
C ALA A 67 -17.26 1.28 -9.58
N PRO A 68 -17.02 0.05 -10.07
CA PRO A 68 -15.71 -0.56 -9.91
C PRO A 68 -14.68 0.32 -10.62
N VAL A 69 -13.57 0.62 -9.96
CA VAL A 69 -12.44 1.34 -10.53
C VAL A 69 -11.33 0.35 -10.80
N PHE A 70 -11.04 0.12 -12.07
CA PHE A 70 -9.89 -0.65 -12.50
C PHE A 70 -8.75 0.32 -12.81
N THR A 71 -7.55 -0.04 -12.37
CA THR A 71 -6.32 0.71 -12.62
C THR A 71 -5.25 -0.24 -13.11
N LEU A 72 -4.51 0.17 -14.13
CA LEU A 72 -3.37 -0.56 -14.66
C LEU A 72 -2.27 0.45 -14.92
N SER A 73 -1.17 0.37 -14.19
CA SER A 73 0.02 1.17 -14.42
C SER A 73 1.16 0.29 -14.90
N HIS A 74 1.92 0.81 -15.84
CA HIS A 74 3.15 0.21 -16.31
C HIS A 74 4.24 1.27 -16.34
N THR A 75 5.30 1.05 -15.57
CA THR A 75 6.47 1.91 -15.51
C THR A 75 7.64 1.20 -16.20
N ILE A 76 8.27 1.89 -17.13
CA ILE A 76 9.44 1.42 -17.86
C ILE A 76 10.61 2.40 -17.67
N ALA A 77 11.79 1.88 -17.40
CA ALA A 77 13.06 2.61 -17.44
C ALA A 77 14.06 1.75 -18.21
N GLY A 78 14.80 2.35 -19.13
CA GLY A 78 15.83 1.65 -19.90
C GLY A 78 17.22 2.08 -19.44
N LYS A 79 18.11 1.11 -19.15
CA LYS A 79 19.52 1.40 -18.86
C LYS A 79 20.15 2.22 -19.99
N GLY A 80 20.81 3.33 -19.64
CA GLY A 80 21.47 4.25 -20.57
C GLY A 80 20.56 5.35 -21.16
N VAL A 81 19.24 5.28 -20.97
CA VAL A 81 18.31 6.33 -21.42
C VAL A 81 18.29 7.45 -20.37
N LEU A 82 18.59 8.69 -20.79
CA LEU A 82 18.60 9.89 -19.91
C LEU A 82 19.46 9.74 -18.64
N GLY A 83 20.51 8.91 -18.68
CA GLY A 83 21.38 8.66 -17.53
C GLY A 83 20.78 7.67 -16.51
N SER A 84 19.87 6.79 -16.93
CA SER A 84 19.36 5.71 -16.09
C SER A 84 20.40 4.59 -15.93
N ASP A 85 20.75 4.25 -14.70
CA ASP A 85 21.74 3.19 -14.40
C ASP A 85 21.16 1.78 -14.50
N TYR A 86 19.83 1.66 -14.37
CA TYR A 86 19.11 0.40 -14.31
C TYR A 86 17.96 0.32 -15.32
N THR A 87 17.64 -0.90 -15.74
CA THR A 87 16.41 -1.23 -16.45
C THR A 87 15.34 -1.60 -15.43
N TYR A 88 14.17 -0.98 -15.51
CA TYR A 88 13.08 -1.16 -14.55
C TYR A 88 11.75 -1.27 -15.28
N ASN A 89 11.19 -2.47 -15.34
CA ASN A 89 9.83 -2.70 -15.80
C ASN A 89 8.97 -3.14 -14.61
N HIS A 90 7.99 -2.31 -14.27
CA HIS A 90 7.03 -2.55 -13.20
C HIS A 90 5.62 -2.45 -13.72
N THR A 91 4.84 -3.52 -13.52
CA THR A 91 3.42 -3.53 -13.85
C THR A 91 2.63 -3.64 -12.56
N GLU A 92 1.66 -2.76 -12.36
CA GLU A 92 0.72 -2.80 -11.24
C GLU A 92 -0.71 -2.73 -11.75
N ALA A 93 -1.56 -3.60 -11.23
CA ALA A 93 -2.99 -3.63 -11.48
C ALA A 93 -3.74 -3.49 -10.16
N GLY A 94 -4.78 -2.67 -10.15
CA GLY A 94 -5.61 -2.42 -8.97
C GLY A 94 -7.09 -2.44 -9.32
N ILE A 95 -7.90 -2.99 -8.42
CA ILE A 95 -9.35 -3.03 -8.49
C ILE A 95 -9.90 -2.47 -7.19
N GLN A 96 -10.75 -1.45 -7.28
CA GLN A 96 -11.46 -0.89 -6.15
C GLN A 96 -12.96 -0.95 -6.39
N LYS A 97 -13.72 -1.43 -5.40
CA LYS A 97 -15.18 -1.53 -5.50
C LYS A 97 -15.84 -1.40 -4.13
N ARG A 98 -16.87 -0.57 -4.05
CA ARG A 98 -17.82 -0.54 -2.92
C ARG A 98 -19.01 -1.44 -3.19
N PHE A 99 -19.32 -2.34 -2.26
CA PHE A 99 -20.51 -3.18 -2.24
C PHE A 99 -21.50 -2.64 -1.22
N TRP A 100 -22.71 -2.29 -1.66
CA TRP A 100 -23.77 -1.79 -0.79
C TRP A 100 -24.68 -2.94 -0.36
N PHE A 101 -24.82 -3.12 0.94
CA PHE A 101 -25.68 -4.13 1.56
C PHE A 101 -26.98 -3.53 2.13
N SER A 102 -27.43 -2.40 1.56
CA SER A 102 -28.67 -1.70 1.95
C SER A 102 -28.74 -1.46 3.47
N ALA A 103 -29.54 -2.23 4.20
CA ALA A 103 -29.73 -2.11 5.64
C ALA A 103 -28.50 -2.55 6.47
N PHE A 104 -27.60 -3.35 5.91
CA PHE A 104 -26.40 -3.86 6.59
C PHE A 104 -25.14 -3.04 6.30
N GLY A 105 -25.29 -1.85 5.73
CA GLY A 105 -24.19 -0.94 5.44
C GLY A 105 -23.49 -1.22 4.12
N TYR A 106 -22.17 -1.09 4.06
CA TYR A 106 -21.39 -1.23 2.82
C TYR A 106 -19.97 -1.75 3.09
N THR A 107 -19.40 -2.47 2.13
CA THR A 107 -18.01 -2.95 2.18
C THR A 107 -17.21 -2.31 1.07
N ASP A 108 -16.07 -1.73 1.42
CA ASP A 108 -15.05 -1.32 0.47
C ASP A 108 -14.03 -2.43 0.30
N VAL A 109 -13.78 -2.80 -0.95
CA VAL A 109 -12.77 -3.77 -1.33
C VAL A 109 -11.78 -3.10 -2.26
N ILE A 110 -10.51 -3.13 -1.90
CA ILE A 110 -9.39 -2.69 -2.72
C ILE A 110 -8.45 -3.88 -2.87
N LEU A 111 -8.18 -4.27 -4.10
CA LEU A 111 -7.22 -5.31 -4.45
C LEU A 111 -6.12 -4.66 -5.30
N LYS A 112 -4.86 -4.97 -5.03
CA LYS A 112 -3.76 -4.60 -5.92
C LYS A 112 -2.83 -5.77 -6.10
N ALA A 113 -2.22 -5.83 -7.27
CA ALA A 113 -1.17 -6.76 -7.60
C ALA A 113 -0.10 -6.02 -8.39
N GLY A 114 1.17 -6.27 -8.11
CA GLY A 114 2.25 -5.70 -8.90
C GLY A 114 3.43 -6.62 -9.02
N LYS A 115 4.21 -6.43 -10.08
CA LYS A 115 5.36 -7.26 -10.42
C LYS A 115 6.47 -6.43 -11.04
N VAL A 116 7.68 -6.59 -10.53
CA VAL A 116 8.92 -6.10 -11.13
C VAL A 116 9.57 -7.24 -11.92
N TRP A 117 9.71 -7.02 -13.22
CA TRP A 117 10.19 -8.05 -14.14
C TRP A 117 11.72 -8.14 -14.12
N ASP A 118 12.40 -7.01 -13.99
CA ASP A 118 13.85 -6.92 -14.07
C ASP A 118 14.57 -7.19 -12.75
N LYS A 119 15.88 -7.39 -12.86
CA LYS A 119 16.79 -7.43 -11.72
C LYS A 119 17.10 -6.01 -11.27
N VAL A 120 16.57 -5.62 -10.11
CA VAL A 120 16.63 -4.23 -9.63
C VAL A 120 17.18 -4.15 -8.21
N PRO A 121 17.89 -3.07 -7.87
CA PRO A 121 18.35 -2.85 -6.50
C PRO A 121 17.18 -2.66 -5.52
N PHE A 122 17.42 -2.92 -4.22
CA PHE A 122 16.36 -2.87 -3.19
C PHE A 122 15.55 -1.56 -3.12
N PRO A 123 16.07 -0.35 -3.41
CA PRO A 123 15.26 0.87 -3.37
C PRO A 123 14.20 0.94 -4.47
N LEU A 124 14.35 0.12 -5.52
CA LEU A 124 13.43 0.01 -6.64
C LEU A 124 12.49 -1.20 -6.51
N LEU A 125 12.69 -2.06 -5.51
CA LEU A 125 11.76 -3.16 -5.22
C LEU A 125 10.48 -2.62 -4.59
N ILE A 126 9.42 -3.44 -4.62
CA ILE A 126 8.12 -3.04 -4.13
C ILE A 126 8.14 -3.13 -2.60
N MET A 127 8.19 -1.95 -1.98
CA MET A 127 8.03 -1.79 -0.55
C MET A 127 6.55 -1.54 -0.25
N PRO A 128 5.87 -2.42 0.48
CA PRO A 128 4.48 -2.21 0.84
C PRO A 128 4.40 -0.97 1.74
N ASN A 129 3.37 -0.16 1.54
CA ASN A 129 3.29 1.13 2.21
C ASN A 129 3.00 0.94 3.71
N ALA A 130 4.03 1.08 4.55
CA ALA A 130 3.91 1.11 6.01
C ALA A 130 3.46 2.50 6.44
N ASN A 131 2.26 2.63 7.00
CA ASN A 131 1.82 3.88 7.60
C ASN A 131 2.12 3.86 9.10
N LEU A 132 3.28 4.41 9.43
CA LEU A 132 3.76 4.63 10.79
C LEU A 132 3.03 5.79 11.51
N SER A 133 2.14 6.51 10.82
CA SER A 133 1.37 7.60 11.41
C SER A 133 0.09 7.09 12.09
N TYR A 134 -0.37 7.82 13.11
CA TYR A 134 -1.60 7.51 13.84
C TYR A 134 -2.89 7.75 13.03
N THR A 135 -2.79 8.40 11.88
CA THR A 135 -3.90 8.72 10.97
C THR A 135 -4.19 7.57 10.01
N ILE A 136 -5.47 7.24 9.83
CA ILE A 136 -5.91 6.15 8.93
C ILE A 136 -5.73 6.59 7.48
N GLN A 137 -4.83 5.94 6.76
CA GLN A 137 -4.71 6.04 5.31
C GLN A 137 -5.21 4.73 4.67
N PRO A 138 -6.04 4.81 3.62
CA PRO A 138 -6.34 3.65 2.79
C PRO A 138 -5.04 3.04 2.23
N GLU A 139 -5.01 1.73 2.00
CA GLU A 139 -3.91 1.04 1.32
C GLU A 139 -2.57 1.01 2.07
N SER A 140 -2.56 1.42 3.34
CA SER A 140 -1.34 1.42 4.15
C SER A 140 -1.46 0.50 5.34
N TYR A 141 -0.41 -0.26 5.64
CA TYR A 141 -0.39 -1.18 6.77
C TYR A 141 -0.06 -0.40 8.04
N SER A 142 -0.89 -0.57 9.07
CA SER A 142 -0.78 0.27 10.26
C SER A 142 0.24 -0.28 11.25
N LEU A 143 0.53 -1.57 11.23
CA LEU A 143 1.43 -2.23 12.16
C LEU A 143 2.69 -2.77 11.47
N MET A 144 2.73 -2.81 10.14
CA MET A 144 3.93 -3.18 9.38
C MET A 144 5.03 -2.11 9.52
N ASN A 145 6.25 -2.54 9.81
CA ASN A 145 7.40 -1.64 9.85
C ASN A 145 7.84 -1.25 8.43
N ALA A 146 8.42 -0.06 8.28
CA ALA A 146 9.01 0.35 7.02
C ALA A 146 10.17 -0.61 6.65
N MET A 147 10.18 -1.06 5.39
CA MET A 147 11.20 -2.00 4.85
C MET A 147 11.26 -3.37 5.56
N GLU A 148 10.19 -3.76 6.29
CA GLU A 148 10.09 -5.08 6.93
C GLU A 148 10.06 -6.20 5.89
N PHE A 149 9.31 -6.00 4.81
CA PHE A 149 9.17 -6.95 3.70
C PHE A 149 9.60 -6.31 2.38
N MET A 150 10.45 -7.03 1.64
CA MET A 150 10.88 -6.64 0.31
C MET A 150 10.42 -7.69 -0.70
N ASN A 151 9.66 -7.27 -1.70
CA ASN A 151 9.07 -8.17 -2.68
C ASN A 151 9.32 -7.67 -4.11
N ASP A 152 9.48 -8.59 -5.05
CA ASP A 152 9.43 -8.27 -6.48
C ASP A 152 8.04 -8.50 -7.07
N GLU A 153 7.25 -9.37 -6.44
CA GLU A 153 5.85 -9.63 -6.76
C GLU A 153 5.01 -9.45 -5.51
N TYR A 154 3.91 -8.70 -5.60
CA TYR A 154 3.00 -8.51 -4.48
C TYR A 154 1.54 -8.62 -4.92
N PHE A 155 0.72 -9.04 -3.97
CA PHE A 155 -0.72 -9.02 -4.02
C PHE A 155 -1.22 -8.49 -2.67
N SER A 156 -1.88 -7.35 -2.66
CA SER A 156 -2.48 -6.77 -1.45
C SER A 156 -3.99 -6.72 -1.56
N TRP A 157 -4.65 -6.92 -0.43
CA TRP A 157 -6.08 -6.67 -0.29
C TRP A 157 -6.34 -5.78 0.93
N ASP A 158 -7.27 -4.84 0.79
CA ASP A 158 -7.82 -4.03 1.86
C ASP A 158 -9.34 -4.14 1.77
N VAL A 159 -9.94 -4.76 2.78
CA VAL A 159 -11.38 -4.93 2.90
C VAL A 159 -11.82 -4.19 4.14
N THR A 160 -12.62 -3.15 3.97
CA THR A 160 -13.20 -2.39 5.08
C THR A 160 -14.72 -2.47 5.02
N TYR A 161 -15.32 -3.10 6.02
CA TYR A 161 -16.76 -3.25 6.17
C TYR A 161 -17.33 -2.25 7.18
N PHE A 162 -18.29 -1.45 6.73
CA PHE A 162 -19.02 -0.49 7.55
C PHE A 162 -20.41 -1.06 7.85
N LEU A 163 -20.68 -1.38 9.12
CA LEU A 163 -21.94 -2.01 9.51
C LEU A 163 -23.06 -0.99 9.77
N ASN A 164 -22.78 0.32 9.68
CA ASN A 164 -23.74 1.41 9.89
C ASN A 164 -24.59 1.27 11.18
N GLY A 165 -23.99 0.69 12.23
CA GLY A 165 -24.64 0.50 13.54
C GLY A 165 -25.53 -0.73 13.64
N TRP A 166 -25.33 -1.76 12.82
CA TRP A 166 -26.09 -3.02 12.91
C TRP A 166 -26.10 -3.64 14.32
N LEU A 167 -24.96 -3.64 15.03
CA LEU A 167 -24.85 -4.15 16.40
C LEU A 167 -25.20 -3.05 17.43
N PHE A 168 -24.64 -1.85 17.29
CA PHE A 168 -24.77 -0.76 18.25
C PHE A 168 -26.18 -0.15 18.29
N ASN A 169 -26.98 -0.25 17.23
CA ASN A 169 -28.38 0.18 17.26
C ASN A 169 -29.27 -0.76 18.08
N ARG A 170 -28.81 -1.98 18.41
CA ARG A 170 -29.52 -2.90 19.30
C ARG A 170 -29.28 -2.61 20.78
N VAL A 171 -28.23 -1.86 21.11
CA VAL A 171 -27.91 -1.47 22.49
C VAL A 171 -28.48 -0.08 22.79
N PRO A 172 -29.41 0.08 23.75
CA PRO A 172 -30.16 1.34 23.95
C PRO A 172 -29.30 2.58 24.22
N LEU A 173 -28.18 2.40 24.93
CA LEU A 173 -27.23 3.47 25.28
C LEU A 173 -26.41 3.91 24.06
N LEU A 174 -25.89 2.97 23.28
CA LEU A 174 -25.04 3.24 22.11
C LEU A 174 -25.87 3.79 20.93
N LYS A 175 -27.14 3.41 20.84
CA LYS A 175 -28.10 3.96 19.87
C LYS A 175 -28.25 5.48 19.99
N LYS A 176 -28.21 6.05 21.22
CA LYS A 176 -28.27 7.51 21.42
C LYS A 176 -27.01 8.22 20.93
N LEU A 177 -25.86 7.54 21.02
CA LEU A 177 -24.56 8.07 20.62
C LEU A 177 -24.33 7.99 19.10
N LYS A 178 -25.17 7.25 18.36
CA LYS A 178 -25.10 7.05 16.90
C LYS A 178 -23.74 6.53 16.44
N TRP A 179 -23.07 5.73 17.27
CA TRP A 179 -21.81 5.10 16.90
C TRP A 179 -22.00 4.12 15.75
N ARG A 180 -21.02 4.04 14.86
CA ARG A 180 -21.04 3.06 13.76
C ARG A 180 -19.80 2.19 13.84
N GLU A 181 -20.02 0.91 13.62
CA GLU A 181 -18.96 -0.08 13.63
C GLU A 181 -18.30 -0.18 12.27
N ILE A 182 -16.99 -0.39 12.32
CA ILE A 182 -16.15 -0.63 11.17
C ILE A 182 -15.32 -1.87 11.48
N VAL A 183 -15.20 -2.75 10.51
CA VAL A 183 -14.26 -3.87 10.56
C VAL A 183 -13.35 -3.74 9.35
N SER A 184 -12.04 -3.77 9.57
CA SER A 184 -11.05 -3.74 8.49
C SER A 184 -10.24 -5.03 8.50
N CYS A 185 -9.87 -5.49 7.33
CA CYS A 185 -8.96 -6.62 7.13
C CYS A 185 -8.04 -6.26 5.97
N ARG A 186 -6.76 -6.13 6.27
CA ARG A 186 -5.71 -5.81 5.31
C ARG A 186 -4.75 -6.97 5.24
N GLY A 187 -4.34 -7.33 4.05
CA GLY A 187 -3.32 -8.34 3.89
C GLY A 187 -2.46 -8.11 2.67
N LEU A 188 -1.27 -8.65 2.76
CA LEU A 188 -0.24 -8.61 1.75
C LEU A 188 0.27 -10.04 1.58
N TYR A 189 0.30 -10.49 0.35
CA TYR A 189 1.06 -11.64 -0.09
C TYR A 189 2.16 -11.15 -1.03
N GLY A 190 3.35 -11.70 -0.93
CA GLY A 190 4.52 -11.19 -1.59
C GLY A 190 5.53 -12.29 -1.76
N HIS A 191 6.25 -12.24 -2.87
CA HIS A 191 7.35 -13.13 -3.13
C HIS A 191 8.57 -12.29 -3.52
N LEU A 192 9.75 -12.82 -3.22
CA LEU A 192 11.01 -12.27 -3.70
C LEU A 192 11.74 -13.37 -4.45
N ASN A 193 11.83 -13.25 -5.78
CA ASN A 193 12.63 -14.19 -6.57
C ASN A 193 14.13 -14.07 -6.23
N ASP A 194 14.86 -15.17 -6.37
CA ASP A 194 16.30 -15.28 -6.09
C ASP A 194 17.16 -14.25 -6.86
N LYS A 195 16.70 -13.83 -8.05
CA LYS A 195 17.34 -12.80 -8.89
C LYS A 195 17.48 -11.44 -8.19
N ASN A 196 16.56 -11.13 -7.29
CA ASN A 196 16.45 -9.86 -6.56
C ASN A 196 16.83 -10.01 -5.07
N ASN A 197 17.30 -11.20 -4.68
CA ASN A 197 17.78 -11.46 -3.33
C ASN A 197 19.29 -11.15 -3.24
N PRO A 198 19.72 -10.12 -2.49
CA PRO A 198 21.13 -9.76 -2.34
C PRO A 198 21.97 -10.85 -1.63
N ALA A 199 21.33 -11.83 -0.96
CA ALA A 199 22.02 -12.98 -0.41
C ALA A 199 22.45 -14.01 -1.48
N LEU A 200 21.69 -14.12 -2.58
CA LEU A 200 21.88 -15.14 -3.63
C LEU A 200 22.42 -14.56 -4.94
N SER A 201 22.26 -13.26 -5.17
CA SER A 201 22.60 -12.59 -6.42
C SER A 201 23.65 -11.50 -6.22
N ASP A 202 24.76 -11.62 -6.95
CA ASP A 202 25.80 -10.58 -7.02
C ASP A 202 25.33 -9.35 -7.81
N GLY A 203 25.86 -8.18 -7.46
CA GLY A 203 25.62 -6.89 -8.10
C GLY A 203 24.44 -6.09 -7.55
N LEU A 204 23.79 -6.55 -6.48
CA LEU A 204 22.69 -5.85 -5.80
C LEU A 204 23.18 -5.10 -4.57
N PHE A 205 22.42 -4.08 -4.15
CA PHE A 205 22.66 -3.45 -2.86
C PHE A 205 22.23 -4.38 -1.72
N ALA A 206 23.06 -4.48 -0.67
CA ALA A 206 22.71 -5.17 0.56
C ALA A 206 21.48 -4.52 1.21
N PHE A 207 20.63 -5.32 1.84
CA PHE A 207 19.52 -4.75 2.61
C PHE A 207 20.08 -3.96 3.80
N PRO A 208 19.64 -2.70 4.00
CA PRO A 208 20.20 -1.81 5.02
C PRO A 208 19.74 -2.18 6.44
N ILE A 209 18.74 -3.05 6.58
CA ILE A 209 18.18 -3.48 7.87
C ILE A 209 18.39 -5.00 8.01
N GLU A 210 19.06 -5.43 9.10
CA GLU A 210 19.30 -6.85 9.40
C GLU A 210 17.99 -7.66 9.57
N ASN A 211 16.89 -6.98 9.89
CA ASN A 211 15.56 -7.57 10.09
C ASN A 211 14.67 -7.55 8.84
N THR A 212 15.16 -7.14 7.66
CA THR A 212 14.38 -7.27 6.41
C THR A 212 14.22 -8.75 6.08
N GLN A 213 12.98 -9.22 6.03
CA GLN A 213 12.66 -10.62 5.75
C GLN A 213 11.97 -10.75 4.39
N THR A 214 12.25 -11.86 3.71
CA THR A 214 11.45 -12.27 2.56
C THR A 214 10.14 -12.86 3.08
N MET A 215 9.02 -12.55 2.41
CA MET A 215 7.78 -13.22 2.72
C MET A 215 7.86 -14.69 2.29
N GLY A 216 7.58 -15.58 3.23
CA GLY A 216 7.47 -17.01 2.96
C GLY A 216 6.12 -17.35 2.32
N LYS A 217 5.62 -18.55 2.61
CA LYS A 217 4.29 -19.01 2.13
C LYS A 217 3.11 -18.36 2.86
N THR A 218 3.36 -17.70 3.98
CA THR A 218 2.32 -17.06 4.81
C THR A 218 2.14 -15.60 4.40
N PRO A 219 0.93 -15.14 4.06
CA PRO A 219 0.68 -13.73 3.85
C PRO A 219 0.77 -12.93 5.16
N TYR A 220 1.17 -11.69 5.06
CA TYR A 220 1.01 -10.71 6.12
C TYR A 220 -0.46 -10.30 6.22
N VAL A 221 -1.06 -10.33 7.41
CA VAL A 221 -2.46 -9.99 7.63
C VAL A 221 -2.62 -9.18 8.91
N GLU A 222 -3.32 -8.06 8.81
CA GLU A 222 -3.80 -7.23 9.91
C GLU A 222 -5.34 -7.20 9.88
N ALA A 223 -5.96 -7.35 11.04
CA ALA A 223 -7.39 -7.15 11.20
C ALA A 223 -7.62 -5.98 12.17
N GLY A 224 -8.66 -5.19 11.94
CA GLY A 224 -9.01 -4.07 12.79
C GLY A 224 -10.51 -4.01 13.04
N VAL A 225 -10.86 -3.50 14.21
CA VAL A 225 -12.23 -3.14 14.57
C VAL A 225 -12.23 -1.71 15.04
N GLY A 226 -13.10 -0.90 14.45
CA GLY A 226 -13.20 0.51 14.73
C GLY A 226 -14.61 0.97 15.03
N ILE A 227 -14.67 2.13 15.67
CA ILE A 227 -15.89 2.85 15.99
C ILE A 227 -15.74 4.26 15.43
N GLU A 228 -16.59 4.62 14.48
CA GLU A 228 -16.70 5.99 13.99
C GLU A 228 -17.88 6.73 14.63
N ASN A 229 -17.88 8.04 14.44
CA ASN A 229 -18.90 8.96 14.91
C ASN A 229 -18.92 9.11 16.44
N ILE A 230 -17.79 8.86 17.12
CA ILE A 230 -17.62 9.18 18.53
C ILE A 230 -17.65 10.70 18.65
N PHE A 231 -18.64 11.25 19.39
CA PHE A 231 -18.92 12.69 19.45
C PHE A 231 -19.09 13.38 18.08
N LYS A 232 -19.47 12.64 17.02
CA LYS A 232 -19.60 13.10 15.63
C LYS A 232 -18.31 13.53 14.92
N VAL A 233 -17.15 13.38 15.55
CA VAL A 233 -15.88 13.89 15.01
C VAL A 233 -14.73 12.88 15.08
N LEU A 234 -14.86 11.84 15.92
CA LEU A 234 -13.78 10.89 16.17
C LEU A 234 -14.11 9.52 15.57
N ARG A 235 -13.08 8.93 14.98
CA ARG A 235 -12.99 7.52 14.64
C ARG A 235 -11.81 6.91 15.38
N LEU A 236 -12.07 5.79 16.03
CA LEU A 236 -11.07 5.02 16.76
C LEU A 236 -11.06 3.61 16.20
N ASP A 237 -9.93 3.19 15.64
CA ASP A 237 -9.71 1.86 15.10
C ASP A 237 -8.67 1.15 15.96
N TYR A 238 -9.00 -0.05 16.42
CA TYR A 238 -8.05 -0.92 17.09
C TYR A 238 -7.67 -2.05 16.15
N ILE A 239 -6.38 -2.15 15.85
CA ILE A 239 -5.82 -3.02 14.82
C ILE A 239 -4.92 -4.04 15.49
N TRP A 240 -4.98 -5.27 15.03
CA TRP A 240 -4.18 -6.40 15.46
C TRP A 240 -3.47 -7.03 14.27
N ARG A 241 -2.19 -7.32 14.46
CA ARG A 241 -1.40 -8.10 13.52
C ARG A 241 -1.68 -9.58 13.77
N LEU A 242 -2.13 -10.30 12.74
CA LEU A 242 -2.49 -11.72 12.86
C LEU A 242 -1.30 -12.63 12.53
N THR A 243 -0.49 -12.28 11.54
CA THR A 243 0.67 -13.08 11.09
C THR A 243 2.00 -12.38 11.34
N TYR A 244 3.11 -13.12 11.31
CA TYR A 244 4.46 -12.60 11.60
C TYR A 244 4.54 -11.85 12.95
N ARG A 245 4.12 -12.52 14.03
CA ARG A 245 4.07 -11.97 15.41
C ARG A 245 5.32 -12.22 16.25
N ASP A 246 6.26 -12.97 15.69
CA ASP A 246 7.47 -13.46 16.36
C ASP A 246 8.74 -12.70 15.94
N SER A 247 8.62 -11.75 15.00
CA SER A 247 9.75 -10.89 14.61
C SER A 247 10.08 -9.86 15.70
N PRO A 248 11.36 -9.59 15.97
CA PRO A 248 11.77 -8.61 16.98
C PRO A 248 11.42 -7.17 16.58
N GLY A 249 10.98 -6.34 17.54
CA GLY A 249 10.71 -4.91 17.31
C GLY A 249 9.42 -4.59 16.55
N ILE A 250 8.44 -5.51 16.54
CA ILE A 250 7.15 -5.30 15.89
C ILE A 250 6.04 -4.99 16.91
N ASP A 251 5.08 -4.17 16.48
CA ASP A 251 3.84 -3.94 17.23
C ASP A 251 2.80 -5.02 16.89
N ARG A 252 2.33 -5.74 17.92
CA ARG A 252 1.31 -6.79 17.78
C ARG A 252 -0.11 -6.24 17.68
N SER A 253 -0.34 -5.08 18.25
CA SER A 253 -1.61 -4.37 18.22
C SER A 253 -1.38 -2.88 18.35
N GLY A 254 -2.21 -2.07 17.73
CA GLY A 254 -2.11 -0.63 17.80
C GLY A 254 -3.48 0.02 17.75
N LEU A 255 -3.62 1.10 18.51
CA LEU A 255 -4.77 1.98 18.45
C LEU A 255 -4.48 3.09 17.43
N ARG A 256 -5.45 3.39 16.58
CA ARG A 256 -5.40 4.45 15.58
C ARG A 256 -6.59 5.38 15.80
N ILE A 257 -6.34 6.68 15.72
CA ILE A 257 -7.34 7.71 15.94
C ILE A 257 -7.34 8.60 14.71
N SER A 258 -8.51 8.78 14.13
CA SER A 258 -8.72 9.72 13.03
C SER A 258 -9.81 10.70 13.41
N LEU A 259 -9.54 11.98 13.22
CA LEU A 259 -10.53 13.04 13.33
C LEU A 259 -11.19 13.21 11.96
N HIS A 260 -12.47 12.87 11.88
CA HIS A 260 -13.30 13.09 10.70
C HIS A 260 -14.48 13.96 11.09
N MET A 261 -14.41 15.26 10.80
CA MET A 261 -15.54 16.16 10.98
C MET A 261 -16.51 15.98 9.80
N THR A 262 -17.65 15.34 10.06
CA THR A 262 -18.77 15.35 9.12
C THR A 262 -19.69 16.50 9.52
N PHE A 263 -19.70 17.56 8.71
CA PHE A 263 -20.60 18.71 8.87
C PHE A 263 -21.98 18.38 8.32
#